data_AF-A0A1F3VPM4-F1
#
_entry.id   AF-A0A1F3VPM4-F1
#
_cell.length_a   1.000
_cell.length_b   1.000
_cell.length_c   1.000
_cell.angle_alpha   90.00
_cell.angle_beta   90.00
_cell.angle_gamma   90.00
#
_symmetry.space_group_name_H-M   'P 1'
#
loop_
_entity.id
_entity.type
_entity.pdbx_description
1 polymer ?
#
loop_
_entity_poly.entity_id
_entity_poly.type
_entity_poly.pdbx_seq_one_letter_code
_entity_poly.pdbx_strand_id
1 'polypeptide(L)'
;MSINNAKGSITLLGILFSLFVFSMLITIIYLEKTFYYNLKSRFLTYLCFKHHLIKTQKYVKSMERLNNLINITFPLTLNPVTAAKATTAINSFKLGQNLLHGSYLKNISYNQFCSYQQNLPSVINLPYATTSLLILKRTPNHLVILRKNKWNLLIPNINKYQKQLLPDFYLKAEITKASQVSTDLQITTSEIKSKKDSVF
;
A
#
# COMPACT_ATOMS: atom_id res chain seq x y z
N MET A 1 -49.11 -10.39 -57.52
CA MET A 1 -47.94 -9.76 -56.87
C MET A 1 -47.42 -10.69 -55.79
N SER A 2 -46.12 -10.99 -55.84
CA SER A 2 -45.46 -12.14 -55.18
C SER A 2 -45.54 -12.15 -53.65
N ILE A 3 -46.36 -13.05 -53.08
CA ILE A 3 -46.40 -13.36 -51.64
C ILE A 3 -45.08 -14.02 -51.16
N ASN A 4 -44.34 -14.64 -52.08
CA ASN A 4 -43.07 -15.31 -51.77
C ASN A 4 -41.92 -14.31 -51.51
N ASN A 5 -41.93 -13.13 -52.14
CA ASN A 5 -40.92 -12.09 -51.90
C ASN A 5 -41.06 -11.44 -50.50
N ALA A 6 -42.30 -11.33 -50.00
CA ALA A 6 -42.56 -10.81 -48.66
C ALA A 6 -42.03 -11.74 -47.56
N LYS A 7 -42.15 -13.07 -47.74
CA LYS A 7 -41.62 -14.06 -46.78
C LYS A 7 -40.09 -14.02 -46.66
N GLY A 8 -39.37 -13.87 -47.78
CA GLY A 8 -37.90 -13.73 -47.78
C GLY A 8 -37.41 -12.42 -47.16
N SER A 9 -38.19 -11.34 -47.31
CA SER A 9 -37.88 -10.05 -46.66
C SER A 9 -38.09 -10.10 -45.14
N ILE A 10 -39.14 -10.78 -44.66
CA ILE A 10 -39.43 -10.95 -43.23
C ILE A 10 -38.36 -11.81 -42.55
N THR A 11 -37.91 -12.91 -43.19
CA THR A 11 -36.84 -13.76 -42.62
C THR A 11 -35.50 -13.04 -42.56
N LEU A 12 -35.14 -12.26 -43.61
CA LEU A 12 -33.93 -11.43 -43.60
C LEU A 12 -33.97 -10.36 -42.50
N LEU A 13 -35.12 -9.68 -42.33
CA LEU A 13 -35.32 -8.71 -41.25
C LEU A 13 -35.18 -9.36 -39.86
N GLY A 14 -35.74 -10.57 -39.68
CA GLY A 14 -35.61 -11.34 -38.45
C GLY A 14 -34.17 -11.71 -38.12
N ILE A 15 -33.38 -12.10 -39.12
CA ILE A 15 -31.94 -12.39 -38.96
C ILE A 15 -31.17 -11.12 -38.59
N LEU A 16 -31.40 -10.01 -39.28
CA LEU A 16 -30.74 -8.73 -38.99
C LEU A 16 -31.07 -8.21 -37.59
N PHE A 17 -32.34 -8.31 -37.18
CA PHE A 17 -32.76 -7.94 -35.84
C PHE A 17 -32.12 -8.83 -34.78
N SER A 18 -32.05 -10.15 -35.03
CA SER A 18 -31.38 -11.09 -34.13
C SER A 18 -29.89 -10.75 -33.97
N LEU A 19 -29.19 -10.47 -35.08
CA LEU A 19 -27.78 -10.06 -35.06
C LEU A 19 -27.58 -8.74 -34.31
N PHE A 20 -28.48 -7.78 -34.48
CA PHE A 20 -28.45 -6.51 -33.75
C PHE A 20 -28.60 -6.73 -32.24
N VAL A 21 -29.56 -7.57 -31.83
CA VAL A 21 -29.75 -7.94 -30.41
C VAL A 21 -28.52 -8.65 -29.85
N PHE A 22 -27.94 -9.61 -30.60
CA PHE A 22 -26.71 -10.30 -30.18
C PHE A 22 -25.53 -9.35 -30.03
N SER A 23 -25.35 -8.41 -30.98
CA SER A 23 -24.28 -7.40 -30.92
C SER A 23 -24.42 -6.50 -29.68
N MET A 24 -25.64 -6.05 -29.37
CA MET A 24 -25.93 -5.26 -28.17
C MET A 24 -25.65 -6.05 -26.89
N LEU A 25 -26.06 -7.33 -26.82
CA LEU A 25 -25.79 -8.19 -25.67
C LEU A 25 -24.29 -8.39 -25.45
N ILE A 26 -23.51 -8.64 -26.51
CA ILE A 26 -22.04 -8.77 -26.42
C ILE A 26 -21.41 -7.48 -25.88
N THR A 27 -21.89 -6.33 -26.36
CA THR A 27 -21.39 -5.02 -25.91
C THR A 27 -21.68 -4.79 -24.43
N ILE A 28 -22.90 -5.09 -23.97
CA ILE A 28 -23.28 -5.00 -22.55
C ILE A 28 -22.42 -5.94 -21.70
N ILE A 29 -22.24 -7.20 -22.11
CA ILE A 29 -21.40 -8.17 -21.40
C ILE A 29 -19.96 -7.67 -21.28
N TYR A 30 -19.41 -7.06 -22.34
CA TYR A 30 -18.07 -6.50 -22.32
C TYR A 30 -17.95 -5.31 -21.35
N LEU A 31 -18.95 -4.42 -21.33
CA LEU A 31 -19.00 -3.27 -20.41
C LEU A 31 -19.10 -3.74 -18.96
N GLU A 32 -20.01 -4.66 -18.65
CA GLU A 32 -20.19 -5.22 -17.31
C GLU A 32 -18.95 -5.96 -16.83
N LYS A 33 -18.30 -6.73 -17.71
CA LYS A 33 -17.03 -7.40 -17.40
C LYS A 33 -15.94 -6.39 -17.04
N THR A 34 -15.83 -5.31 -17.81
CA THR A 34 -14.86 -4.24 -17.55
C THR A 34 -15.15 -3.53 -16.23
N PHE A 35 -16.42 -3.20 -15.98
CA PHE A 35 -16.87 -2.59 -14.73
C PHE A 35 -16.55 -3.48 -13.52
N TYR A 36 -16.86 -4.77 -13.60
CA TYR A 36 -16.57 -5.75 -12.56
C TYR A 36 -15.07 -5.81 -12.21
N TYR A 37 -14.19 -5.88 -13.23
CA TYR A 37 -12.75 -5.90 -12.96
C TYR A 37 -12.24 -4.61 -12.34
N ASN A 38 -12.76 -3.45 -12.77
CA ASN A 38 -12.41 -2.16 -12.19
C ASN A 38 -12.83 -2.07 -10.72
N LEU A 39 -14.06 -2.49 -10.41
CA LEU A 39 -14.58 -2.54 -9.04
C LEU A 39 -13.75 -3.48 -8.17
N LYS A 40 -13.43 -4.67 -8.68
CA LYS A 40 -12.58 -5.65 -8.00
C LYS A 40 -11.17 -5.10 -7.75
N SER A 41 -10.56 -4.45 -8.73
CA SER A 41 -9.23 -3.83 -8.60
C SER A 41 -9.23 -2.74 -7.53
N ARG A 42 -10.26 -1.89 -7.54
CA ARG A 42 -10.44 -0.84 -6.53
C ARG A 42 -10.58 -1.43 -5.13
N PHE A 43 -11.41 -2.46 -4.97
CA PHE A 43 -11.59 -3.15 -3.69
C PHE A 43 -10.28 -3.78 -3.17
N LEU A 44 -9.55 -4.50 -4.03
CA LEU A 44 -8.25 -5.08 -3.67
C LEU A 44 -7.23 -4.00 -3.29
N THR A 45 -7.21 -2.88 -3.99
CA THR A 45 -6.33 -1.74 -3.69
C THR A 45 -6.64 -1.15 -2.31
N TYR A 46 -7.92 -0.99 -1.94
CA TYR A 46 -8.29 -0.57 -0.58
C TYR A 46 -7.86 -1.57 0.49
N LEU A 47 -8.07 -2.87 0.25
CA LEU A 47 -7.65 -3.91 1.20
C LEU A 47 -6.13 -3.94 1.37
N CYS A 48 -5.40 -3.80 0.26
CA CYS A 48 -3.95 -3.66 0.24
C CYS A 48 -3.50 -2.45 1.09
N PHE A 49 -4.12 -1.28 0.87
CA PHE A 49 -3.84 -0.06 1.60
C PHE A 49 -4.12 -0.17 3.10
N LYS A 50 -5.30 -0.68 3.46
CA LYS A 50 -5.67 -0.91 4.86
C LYS A 50 -4.68 -1.86 5.54
N HIS A 51 -4.28 -2.92 4.86
CA HIS A 51 -3.30 -3.87 5.39
C HIS A 51 -1.94 -3.22 5.65
N HIS A 52 -1.38 -2.53 4.65
CA HIS A 52 -0.11 -1.81 4.79
C HIS A 52 -0.18 -0.79 5.93
N LEU A 53 -1.24 0.01 5.99
CA LEU A 53 -1.44 1.03 7.02
C LEU A 53 -1.44 0.43 8.44
N ILE A 54 -2.17 -0.66 8.68
CA ILE A 54 -2.17 -1.36 9.97
C ILE A 54 -0.78 -1.91 10.32
N LYS A 55 -0.08 -2.51 9.35
CA LYS A 55 1.26 -3.05 9.56
C LYS A 55 2.26 -1.95 9.88
N THR A 56 2.22 -0.83 9.16
CA THR A 56 3.09 0.33 9.38
C THR A 56 2.83 0.96 10.74
N GLN A 57 1.57 1.18 11.13
CA GLN A 57 1.21 1.69 12.46
C GLN A 57 1.78 0.82 13.59
N LYS A 58 1.56 -0.50 13.53
CA LYS A 58 2.08 -1.45 14.52
C LYS A 58 3.60 -1.43 14.59
N TYR A 59 4.25 -1.40 13.42
CA TYR A 59 5.70 -1.33 13.31
C TYR A 59 6.26 -0.06 13.96
N VAL A 60 5.68 1.11 13.65
CA VAL A 60 6.13 2.40 14.19
C VAL A 60 5.95 2.46 15.70
N LYS A 61 4.78 2.03 16.22
CA LYS A 61 4.51 1.98 17.67
C LYS A 61 5.48 1.08 18.42
N SER A 62 5.76 -0.11 17.88
CA SER A 62 6.72 -1.03 18.51
C SER A 62 8.16 -0.49 18.47
N MET A 63 8.56 0.14 17.37
CA MET A 63 9.89 0.74 17.26
C MET A 63 10.05 1.93 18.22
N GLU A 64 9.01 2.75 18.39
CA GLU A 64 9.02 3.86 19.34
C GLU A 64 9.13 3.38 20.78
N ARG A 65 8.42 2.31 21.15
CA ARG A 65 8.58 1.67 22.47
C ARG A 65 10.01 1.23 22.72
N LEU A 66 10.66 0.59 21.75
CA LEU A 66 12.07 0.19 21.89
C LEU A 66 13.02 1.39 21.95
N ASN A 67 12.77 2.45 21.16
CA ASN A 67 13.53 3.70 21.26
C ASN A 67 13.38 4.32 22.66
N ASN A 68 12.18 4.35 23.24
CA ASN A 68 11.96 4.88 24.58
C ASN A 68 12.70 4.06 25.64
N LEU A 69 12.70 2.73 25.54
CA LEU A 69 13.47 1.86 26.43
C LEU A 69 14.98 2.13 26.32
N ILE A 70 15.52 2.29 25.11
CA ILE A 70 16.93 2.66 24.90
C ILE A 70 17.21 4.03 25.50
N ASN A 71 16.32 5.02 25.30
CA ASN A 71 16.50 6.38 25.81
C ASN A 71 16.56 6.40 27.35
N ILE A 72 15.73 5.61 28.02
CA ILE A 72 15.72 5.49 29.49
C ILE A 72 16.96 4.71 29.99
N THR A 73 17.42 3.72 29.24
CA THR A 73 18.55 2.86 29.63
C THR A 73 19.90 3.53 29.36
N PHE A 74 19.98 4.43 28.39
CA PHE A 74 21.23 5.05 27.96
C PHE A 74 21.98 5.80 29.08
N PRO A 75 21.34 6.64 29.91
CA PRO A 75 22.04 7.27 31.05
C PRO A 75 22.66 6.28 32.03
N LEU A 76 22.10 5.08 32.17
CA LEU A 76 22.61 4.04 33.08
C LEU A 76 23.91 3.40 32.59
N THR A 77 24.30 3.60 31.32
CA THR A 77 25.60 3.15 30.82
C THR A 77 26.76 4.00 31.33
N LEU A 78 26.47 5.23 31.75
CA LEU A 78 27.46 6.18 32.26
C LEU A 78 27.85 5.88 33.71
N ASN A 79 27.07 5.08 34.44
CA ASN A 79 27.37 4.67 35.80
C ASN A 79 28.15 3.34 35.79
N PRO A 80 29.38 3.28 36.36
CA PRO A 80 30.25 2.11 36.28
C PRO A 80 29.64 0.85 36.91
N VAL A 81 28.75 0.99 37.91
CA VAL A 81 28.11 -0.15 38.59
C VAL A 81 27.07 -0.83 37.69
N THR A 82 26.34 -0.04 36.89
CA THR A 82 25.26 -0.53 36.02
C THR A 82 25.67 -0.64 34.55
N ALA A 83 26.84 -0.13 34.18
CA ALA A 83 27.29 0.01 32.80
C ALA A 83 27.20 -1.28 31.98
N ALA A 84 27.70 -2.39 32.53
CA ALA A 84 27.69 -3.68 31.85
C ALA A 84 26.26 -4.16 31.55
N LYS A 85 25.37 -4.09 32.54
CA LYS A 85 23.96 -4.51 32.41
C LYS A 85 23.16 -3.58 31.49
N ALA A 86 23.40 -2.27 31.58
CA ALA A 86 22.74 -1.29 30.71
C ALA A 86 23.18 -1.47 29.25
N THR A 87 24.46 -1.74 29.00
CA THR A 87 24.99 -1.97 27.65
C THR A 87 24.42 -3.24 27.02
N THR A 88 24.33 -4.34 27.77
CA THR A 88 23.71 -5.58 27.27
C THR A 88 22.22 -5.41 26.99
N ALA A 89 21.50 -4.66 27.82
CA ALA A 89 20.10 -4.31 27.59
C ALA A 89 19.92 -3.50 26.30
N ILE A 90 20.73 -2.44 26.09
CA ILE A 90 20.71 -1.64 24.86
C ILE A 90 20.99 -2.49 23.63
N ASN A 91 21.99 -3.38 23.69
CA ASN A 91 22.28 -4.28 22.58
C ASN A 91 21.12 -5.23 22.27
N SER A 92 20.43 -5.73 23.30
CA SER A 92 19.23 -6.56 23.16
C SER A 92 18.09 -5.79 22.50
N PHE A 93 17.85 -4.53 22.90
CA PHE A 93 16.86 -3.67 22.26
C PHE A 93 17.22 -3.38 20.81
N LYS A 94 18.48 -3.09 20.48
CA LYS A 94 18.95 -2.88 19.11
C LYS A 94 18.71 -4.10 18.22
N LEU A 95 18.94 -5.30 18.76
CA LEU A 95 18.65 -6.56 18.07
C LEU A 95 17.13 -6.71 17.85
N GLY A 96 16.32 -6.43 18.88
CA GLY A 96 14.87 -6.40 18.77
C GLY A 96 14.36 -5.45 17.68
N GLN A 97 14.96 -4.25 17.55
CA GLN A 97 14.63 -3.30 16.49
C GLN A 97 14.91 -3.87 15.09
N ASN A 98 16.06 -4.51 14.90
CA ASN A 98 16.42 -5.13 13.61
C ASN A 98 15.48 -6.31 13.27
N LEU A 99 15.15 -7.16 14.25
CA LEU A 99 14.21 -8.26 14.07
C LEU A 99 12.81 -7.76 13.70
N LEU A 100 12.32 -6.72 14.39
CA LEU A 100 11.04 -6.08 14.06
C LEU A 100 11.06 -5.48 12.65
N HIS A 101 12.17 -4.87 12.24
CA HIS A 101 12.31 -4.32 10.91
C HIS A 101 12.29 -5.41 9.83
N GLY A 102 13.07 -6.47 10.00
CA GLY A 102 13.06 -7.62 9.07
C GLY A 102 11.69 -8.28 8.99
N SER A 103 11.03 -8.47 10.12
CA SER A 103 9.66 -9.01 10.17
C SER A 103 8.66 -8.09 9.48
N TYR A 104 8.77 -6.77 9.67
CA TYR A 104 7.94 -5.79 8.97
C TYR A 104 8.12 -5.89 7.45
N LEU A 105 9.36 -5.89 6.96
CA LEU A 105 9.69 -6.01 5.53
C LEU A 105 9.10 -7.28 4.91
N LYS A 106 9.27 -8.42 5.58
CA LYS A 106 8.67 -9.69 5.15
C LYS A 106 7.15 -9.58 5.05
N ASN A 107 6.51 -9.02 6.07
CA ASN A 107 5.05 -8.90 6.13
C ASN A 107 4.47 -7.92 5.10
N ILE A 108 5.15 -6.82 4.78
CA ILE A 108 4.68 -5.89 3.74
C ILE A 108 4.97 -6.39 2.33
N SER A 109 6.00 -7.25 2.17
CA SER A 109 6.32 -7.84 0.86
C SER A 109 5.31 -8.90 0.42
N TYR A 110 4.68 -9.58 1.39
CA TYR A 110 3.75 -10.68 1.16
C TYR A 110 2.33 -10.33 1.65
N ASN A 111 1.46 -9.94 0.72
CA ASN A 111 0.04 -9.72 0.98
C ASN A 111 -0.80 -10.26 -0.18
N GLN A 112 -1.78 -11.09 0.12
CA GLN A 112 -2.71 -11.67 -0.85
C GLN A 112 -3.52 -10.63 -1.65
N PHE A 113 -3.72 -9.44 -1.08
CA PHE A 113 -4.49 -8.37 -1.70
C PHE A 113 -3.65 -7.43 -2.58
N CYS A 114 -2.32 -7.42 -2.42
CA CYS A 114 -1.44 -6.50 -3.11
C CYS A 114 -0.72 -7.19 -4.27
N SER A 115 -0.58 -6.49 -5.39
CA SER A 115 0.36 -6.89 -6.44
C SER A 115 1.81 -6.52 -6.05
N TYR A 116 2.80 -7.13 -6.71
CA TYR A 116 4.21 -6.78 -6.51
C TYR A 116 4.48 -5.28 -6.74
N GLN A 117 3.89 -4.72 -7.80
CA GLN A 117 4.02 -3.31 -8.14
C GLN A 117 3.39 -2.38 -7.08
N GLN A 118 2.35 -2.82 -6.35
CA GLN A 118 1.78 -2.08 -5.22
C GLN A 118 2.65 -2.19 -3.96
N ASN A 119 3.37 -3.29 -3.77
CA ASN A 119 4.23 -3.50 -2.59
C ASN A 119 5.55 -2.72 -2.69
N LEU A 120 6.10 -2.55 -3.90
CA LEU A 120 7.41 -1.95 -4.12
C LEU A 120 7.54 -0.52 -3.52
N PRO A 121 6.58 0.41 -3.72
CA PRO A 121 6.64 1.73 -3.08
C PRO A 121 6.67 1.67 -1.56
N SER A 122 5.92 0.76 -0.93
CA SER A 122 5.87 0.59 0.53
C SER A 122 7.19 0.06 1.10
N VAL A 123 7.90 -0.81 0.37
CA VAL A 123 9.22 -1.33 0.75
C VAL A 123 10.31 -0.27 0.60
N ILE A 124 10.23 0.60 -0.41
CA ILE A 124 11.21 1.68 -0.64
C ILE A 124 10.98 2.86 0.32
N ASN A 125 9.72 3.14 0.66
CA ASN A 125 9.33 4.27 1.50
C ASN A 125 9.12 3.87 2.97
N LEU A 126 10.16 3.29 3.57
CA LEU A 126 10.16 2.92 4.98
C LEU A 126 10.10 4.17 5.88
N PRO A 127 9.40 4.12 7.03
CA PRO A 127 9.27 5.27 7.92
C PRO A 127 10.58 5.61 8.64
N TYR A 128 11.41 4.62 8.94
CA TYR A 128 12.71 4.80 9.58
C TYR A 128 13.85 4.80 8.54
N ALA A 129 14.88 5.58 8.80
CA ALA A 129 16.07 5.66 7.96
C ALA A 129 16.90 4.37 8.09
N THR A 130 17.40 3.90 6.97
CA THR A 130 18.22 2.69 6.87
C THR A 130 19.52 3.00 6.14
N THR A 131 20.61 2.29 6.48
CA THR A 131 21.87 2.33 5.73
C THR A 131 21.87 1.32 4.59
N SER A 132 21.25 0.17 4.82
CA SER A 132 20.89 -0.83 3.82
C SER A 132 19.46 -1.31 4.07
N LEU A 133 18.82 -1.99 3.12
CA LEU A 133 17.40 -2.35 3.22
C LEU A 133 17.01 -3.06 4.54
N LEU A 134 17.94 -3.77 5.19
CA LEU A 134 17.72 -4.49 6.45
C LEU A 134 18.32 -3.79 7.69
N ILE A 135 19.20 -2.80 7.51
CA ILE A 135 19.97 -2.20 8.61
C ILE A 135 19.48 -0.79 8.91
N LEU A 136 18.98 -0.61 10.12
CA LEU A 136 18.49 0.67 10.62
C LEU A 136 19.64 1.64 10.92
N LYS A 137 19.49 2.90 10.46
CA LYS A 137 20.39 4.01 10.80
C LYS A 137 20.07 4.51 12.21
N ARG A 138 21.11 4.76 13.01
CA ARG A 138 20.98 5.11 14.42
C ARG A 138 21.74 6.40 14.78
N THR A 139 21.30 7.08 15.83
CA THR A 139 22.02 8.19 16.47
C THR A 139 23.15 7.67 17.36
N PRO A 140 24.05 8.55 17.85
CA PRO A 140 25.06 8.17 18.85
C PRO A 140 24.45 7.52 20.10
N ASN A 141 23.27 7.96 20.52
CA ASN A 141 22.52 7.39 21.66
C ASN A 141 21.76 6.10 21.31
N HIS A 142 22.11 5.46 20.19
CA HIS A 142 21.54 4.21 19.68
C HIS A 142 20.06 4.22 19.30
N LEU A 143 19.43 5.39 19.21
CA LEU A 143 18.03 5.53 18.78
C LEU A 143 17.92 5.40 17.26
N VAL A 144 16.87 4.74 16.78
CA VAL A 144 16.58 4.63 15.34
C VAL A 144 16.01 5.95 14.83
N ILE A 145 16.55 6.43 13.71
CA ILE A 145 16.21 7.73 13.13
C ILE A 145 14.97 7.61 12.25
N LEU A 146 13.97 8.46 12.46
CA LEU A 146 12.86 8.63 11.52
C LEU A 146 13.36 9.31 10.26
N ARG A 147 12.93 8.84 9.08
CA ARG A 147 13.38 9.41 7.80
C ARG A 147 12.86 10.84 7.62
N LYS A 148 11.59 11.07 7.98
CA LYS A 148 10.89 12.36 7.93
C LYS A 148 9.81 12.39 9.01
N ASN A 149 9.48 13.57 9.52
CA ASN A 149 8.38 13.74 10.49
C ASN A 149 7.00 13.45 9.87
N LYS A 150 6.91 13.57 8.55
CA LYS A 150 5.73 13.25 7.73
C LYS A 150 6.16 12.28 6.64
N TRP A 151 5.49 11.14 6.52
CA TRP A 151 5.74 10.20 5.44
C TRP A 151 4.45 9.77 4.77
N ASN A 152 4.54 9.55 3.46
CA ASN A 152 3.41 9.23 2.61
C ASN A 152 3.47 7.76 2.20
N LEU A 153 2.43 7.01 2.55
CA LEU A 153 2.17 5.69 1.97
C LEU A 153 1.33 5.90 0.71
N LEU A 154 1.87 5.56 -0.46
CA LEU A 154 1.19 5.68 -1.75
C LEU A 154 0.96 4.29 -2.32
N ILE A 155 -0.31 3.93 -2.56
CA ILE A 155 -0.68 2.68 -3.22
C ILE A 155 -1.46 2.99 -4.49
N PRO A 156 -0.87 2.73 -5.68
CA PRO A 156 -1.58 2.88 -6.95
C PRO A 156 -2.63 1.79 -7.13
N ASN A 157 -3.75 2.13 -7.77
CA ASN A 157 -4.67 1.13 -8.31
C ASN A 157 -4.04 0.44 -9.52
N ILE A 158 -3.60 -0.80 -9.35
CA ILE A 158 -3.03 -1.57 -10.45
C ILE A 158 -4.06 -2.58 -10.90
N ASN A 159 -4.62 -2.32 -12.08
CA ASN A 159 -5.51 -3.27 -12.69
C ASN A 159 -4.69 -4.47 -13.17
N LYS A 160 -4.66 -5.54 -12.37
CA LYS A 160 -3.91 -6.78 -12.66
C LYS A 160 -4.27 -7.35 -14.05
N TYR A 161 -5.44 -7.00 -14.57
CA TYR A 161 -5.96 -7.43 -15.87
C TYR A 161 -5.69 -6.45 -17.02
N GLN A 162 -5.25 -5.22 -16.73
CA GLN A 162 -4.89 -4.21 -17.73
C GLN A 162 -3.46 -3.72 -17.45
N LYS A 163 -2.48 -4.60 -17.68
CA LYS A 163 -1.04 -4.35 -17.42
C LYS A 163 -0.43 -3.13 -18.13
N GLN A 164 -1.18 -2.43 -18.96
CA GLN A 164 -0.71 -1.33 -19.81
C GLN A 164 -1.34 0.03 -19.49
N LEU A 165 -2.27 0.10 -18.53
CA LEU A 165 -2.91 1.38 -18.19
C LEU A 165 -2.23 2.01 -16.98
N LEU A 166 -2.07 3.34 -17.07
CA LEU A 166 -1.72 4.16 -15.92
C LEU A 166 -2.78 3.93 -14.82
N PRO A 167 -2.37 3.92 -13.53
CA PRO A 167 -3.32 3.73 -12.44
C PRO A 167 -4.38 4.83 -12.48
N ASP A 168 -5.65 4.46 -12.34
CA ASP A 168 -6.76 5.44 -12.39
C ASP A 168 -6.82 6.33 -11.13
N PHE A 169 -6.36 5.80 -10.00
CA PHE A 169 -6.30 6.51 -8.73
C PHE A 169 -5.19 5.97 -7.84
N TYR A 170 -4.85 6.75 -6.81
CA TYR A 170 -3.90 6.41 -5.76
C TYR A 170 -4.57 6.56 -4.40
N LEU A 171 -4.22 5.69 -3.46
CA LEU A 171 -4.52 5.90 -2.06
C LEU A 171 -3.28 6.44 -1.37
N LYS A 172 -3.43 7.59 -0.71
CA LYS A 172 -2.38 8.24 0.05
C LYS A 172 -2.76 8.26 1.52
N ALA A 173 -1.86 7.78 2.38
CA ALA A 173 -1.87 8.09 3.81
C ALA A 173 -0.69 9.00 4.12
N GLU A 174 -0.95 10.16 4.72
CA GLU A 174 0.08 10.94 5.40
C GLU A 174 0.06 10.54 6.87
N ILE A 175 1.18 10.04 7.34
CA ILE A 175 1.37 9.68 8.74
C ILE A 175 2.33 10.70 9.32
N THR A 176 1.89 11.36 10.39
CA THR A 176 2.68 12.37 11.09
C THR A 176 2.91 11.93 12.52
N LYS A 177 4.15 12.10 13.00
CA LYS A 177 4.43 11.96 14.42
C LYS A 177 3.82 13.18 15.11
N ALA A 178 2.87 12.98 16.02
CA ALA A 178 2.35 14.07 16.82
C ALA A 178 3.47 14.69 17.67
N SER A 179 3.26 15.92 18.13
CA SER A 179 4.27 16.71 18.87
C SER A 179 4.86 15.92 20.06
N GLN A 180 6.05 16.33 20.53
CA GLN A 180 6.90 15.66 21.53
C GLN A 180 6.22 15.15 22.82
N VAL A 181 4.96 15.53 23.06
CA VAL A 181 4.16 15.17 24.25
C VAL A 181 3.25 13.95 24.00
N SER A 182 2.91 13.60 22.75
CA SER A 182 2.03 12.45 22.47
C SER A 182 2.70 11.41 21.58
N THR A 183 2.61 10.14 21.99
CA THR A 183 3.06 8.96 21.23
C THR A 183 2.10 8.56 20.10
N ASP A 184 1.10 9.39 19.80
CA ASP A 184 0.04 9.04 18.87
C ASP A 184 0.39 9.46 17.44
N LEU A 185 0.13 8.55 16.50
CA LEU A 185 0.31 8.81 15.08
C LEU A 185 -0.97 9.45 14.54
N GLN A 186 -0.86 10.65 13.97
CA GLN A 186 -1.96 11.23 13.21
C GLN A 186 -1.89 10.74 11.76
N ILE A 187 -3.01 10.24 11.27
CA ILE A 187 -3.08 9.58 9.96
C ILE A 187 -4.24 10.18 9.18
N THR A 188 -3.90 10.81 8.06
CA THR A 188 -4.87 11.35 7.11
C THR A 188 -4.84 10.53 5.84
N THR A 189 -6.00 10.01 5.43
CA THR A 189 -6.14 9.18 4.22
C THR A 189 -6.91 9.94 3.16
N SER A 190 -6.43 9.91 1.92
CA SER A 190 -7.11 10.53 0.78
C SER A 190 -6.99 9.65 -0.47
N GLU A 191 -8.02 9.70 -1.30
CA GLU A 191 -7.99 9.17 -2.66
C GLU A 191 -7.58 10.29 -3.62
N ILE A 192 -6.57 10.03 -4.43
CA ILE A 192 -6.04 10.98 -5.41
C ILE A 192 -6.34 10.39 -6.78
N LYS A 193 -7.19 11.07 -7.56
CA LYS A 193 -7.39 10.70 -8.97
C LYS A 193 -6.09 10.92 -9.73
N SER A 194 -5.70 9.96 -10.54
CA SER A 194 -4.59 10.15 -11.46
C SER A 194 -4.96 11.27 -12.41
N LYS A 195 -4.11 12.30 -12.49
CA LYS A 195 -4.37 13.49 -13.31
C LYS A 195 -4.40 13.03 -14.77
N LYS A 196 -5.58 12.89 -15.35
CA LYS A 196 -5.78 12.57 -16.76
C LYS A 196 -5.68 13.86 -17.58
N ASP A 197 -4.52 14.52 -17.57
CA ASP A 197 -4.21 15.71 -18.38
C ASP A 197 -2.69 15.62 -18.67
N SER A 198 -2.15 15.57 -19.89
CA SER A 198 -2.60 16.10 -21.18
C SER A 198 -1.74 15.47 -22.30
N VAL A 199 -2.31 14.63 -23.15
CA VAL A 199 -1.81 14.43 -24.53
C VAL A 199 -3.05 14.17 -25.37
N PHE A 200 -3.56 15.24 -25.97
CA PHE A 200 -4.25 15.15 -27.26
C PHE A 200 -3.20 14.84 -28.33
#